data_AF-A0A1V1X2Y3-F1
#
_entry.id   AF-A0A1V1X2Y3-F1
#
_cell.length_a   1.000
_cell.length_b   1.000
_cell.length_c   1.000
_cell.angle_alpha   90.00
_cell.angle_beta   90.00
_cell.angle_gamma   90.00
#
_symmetry.space_group_name_H-M   'P 1'
#
loop_
_entity.id
_entity.type
_entity.pdbx_description
1 polymer ?
#
loop_
_entity_poly.entity_id
_entity_poly.type
_entity_poly.pdbx_seq_one_letter_code
_entity_poly.pdbx_strand_id
1 'polypeptide(L)'
;MVKKITSGGQTGADQAALDVAIRLGISHGGWIPKGRKTENGVLDDKYQLKEMETGNYNERTEQNVIHSDGTLIMSHGKLTGGSDYTREMALRHNRPWLHIDLNKTIAFQAASKIRSWIAKNKLEVLNVAGPRASKDPAIYKATADVLETAFYLDLIDVTTPDPFSTPDRRRVEIEKDSFPQTFEQAADKLLSKLSLRDKTMIANIPEENLIDLYQSLEVYMRNEVRLWLTNEVLLESCRSASGKNDLSEHHASLIIIKTLWNKLQQTNVLRIVK
;
A
#
# COMPACT_ATOMS: atom_id res chain seq x y z
N MET A 1 4.80 14.08 2.67
CA MET A 1 4.32 13.25 3.78
C MET A 1 3.09 13.90 4.38
N VAL A 2 2.03 13.11 4.61
CA VAL A 2 0.79 13.58 5.25
C VAL A 2 1.07 13.88 6.72
N LYS A 3 0.69 15.07 7.18
CA LYS A 3 0.80 15.51 8.57
C LYS A 3 -0.50 15.29 9.35
N LYS A 4 -1.64 15.30 8.65
CA LYS A 4 -2.96 15.12 9.26
C LYS A 4 -3.91 14.33 8.37
N ILE A 5 -4.64 13.39 8.97
CA ILE A 5 -5.78 12.71 8.33
C ILE A 5 -7.07 13.29 8.88
N THR A 6 -7.98 13.69 7.99
CA THR A 6 -9.31 14.16 8.37
C THR A 6 -10.40 13.24 7.85
N SER A 7 -11.49 13.13 8.60
CA SER A 7 -12.71 12.46 8.13
C SER A 7 -13.94 12.95 8.90
N GLY A 8 -15.14 12.56 8.45
CA GLY A 8 -16.39 12.96 9.08
C GLY A 8 -16.91 12.04 10.17
N GLY A 9 -16.14 11.02 10.57
CA GLY A 9 -16.43 10.17 11.73
C GLY A 9 -17.55 9.15 11.54
N GLN A 10 -18.11 9.01 10.34
CA GLN A 10 -19.11 7.98 10.05
C GLN A 10 -18.52 6.57 10.20
N THR A 11 -19.35 5.55 10.39
CA THR A 11 -18.88 4.16 10.32
C THR A 11 -18.28 3.86 8.94
N GLY A 12 -17.55 2.75 8.81
CA GLY A 12 -16.95 2.36 7.52
C GLY A 12 -15.64 3.10 7.27
N ALA A 13 -15.51 3.71 6.09
CA ALA A 13 -14.25 4.31 5.64
C ALA A 13 -13.79 5.47 6.53
N ASP A 14 -14.72 6.29 7.02
CA ASP A 14 -14.40 7.48 7.83
C ASP A 14 -13.70 7.09 9.15
N GLN A 15 -14.32 6.19 9.93
CA GLN A 15 -13.71 5.67 11.17
C GLN A 15 -12.43 4.87 10.91
N ALA A 16 -12.36 4.08 9.84
CA ALA A 16 -11.14 3.35 9.48
C ALA A 16 -9.95 4.31 9.30
N ALA A 17 -10.16 5.43 8.59
CA ALA A 17 -9.11 6.43 8.40
C ALA A 17 -8.64 7.06 9.72
N LEU A 18 -9.57 7.37 10.62
CA LEU A 18 -9.23 7.93 11.93
C LEU A 18 -8.49 6.92 12.81
N ASP A 19 -8.92 5.65 12.82
CA ASP A 19 -8.25 4.59 13.58
C ASP A 19 -6.84 4.31 13.04
N VAL A 20 -6.63 4.35 11.72
CA VAL A 20 -5.28 4.25 11.12
C VAL A 20 -4.42 5.43 11.55
N ALA A 21 -4.95 6.65 11.51
CA ALA A 21 -4.21 7.84 11.93
C ALA A 21 -3.76 7.73 13.40
N ILE A 22 -4.67 7.32 14.29
CA ILE A 22 -4.35 7.07 15.71
C ILE A 22 -3.26 6.00 15.85
N ARG A 23 -3.41 4.86 15.17
CA ARG A 23 -2.47 3.73 15.26
C ARG A 23 -1.06 4.09 14.80
N LEU A 24 -0.96 4.90 13.75
CA LEU A 24 0.32 5.33 13.18
C LEU A 24 0.87 6.62 13.82
N GLY A 25 0.19 7.18 14.82
CA GLY A 25 0.60 8.42 15.47
C GLY A 25 0.50 9.67 14.58
N ILE A 26 -0.27 9.61 13.50
CA ILE A 26 -0.53 10.75 12.61
C ILE A 26 -1.62 11.63 13.24
N SER A 27 -1.46 12.95 13.18
CA SER A 27 -2.51 13.86 13.67
C SER A 27 -3.84 13.55 12.97
N HIS A 28 -4.94 13.52 13.71
CA HIS A 28 -6.26 13.26 13.15
C HIS A 28 -7.25 14.35 13.50
N GLY A 29 -8.35 14.42 12.76
CA GLY A 29 -9.46 15.32 13.07
C GLY A 29 -10.50 15.33 11.97
N GLY A 30 -11.21 16.45 11.82
CA GLY A 30 -12.24 16.64 10.81
C GLY A 30 -13.51 17.23 11.40
N TRP A 31 -14.54 17.32 10.58
CA TRP A 31 -15.83 17.91 10.92
C TRP A 31 -16.91 16.84 11.02
N ILE A 32 -17.68 16.85 12.10
CA ILE A 32 -18.77 15.90 12.38
C ILE A 32 -20.09 16.66 12.62
N PRO A 33 -21.28 16.12 12.30
CA PRO A 33 -22.53 16.82 12.59
C PRO A 33 -22.69 17.11 14.09
N LYS A 34 -23.48 18.14 14.41
CA LYS A 34 -23.90 18.48 15.78
C LYS A 34 -24.44 17.25 16.52
N GLY A 35 -23.94 17.04 17.73
CA GLY A 35 -24.21 15.86 18.56
C GLY A 35 -23.38 14.64 18.17
N ARG A 36 -22.25 14.83 17.46
CA ARG A 36 -21.30 13.79 17.02
C ARG A 36 -21.99 12.58 16.35
N LYS A 37 -23.00 12.84 15.52
CA LYS A 37 -23.91 11.80 15.00
C LYS A 37 -23.26 10.92 13.94
N THR A 38 -23.43 9.60 14.11
CA THR A 38 -23.10 8.54 13.14
C THR A 38 -24.28 7.59 12.99
N GLU A 39 -24.20 6.58 12.11
CA GLU A 39 -25.25 5.57 12.00
C GLU A 39 -25.38 4.68 13.25
N ASN A 40 -24.31 4.53 14.04
CA ASN A 40 -24.31 3.75 15.28
C ASN A 40 -24.55 4.63 16.52
N GLY A 41 -24.99 5.88 16.34
CA GLY A 41 -25.21 6.83 17.43
C GLY A 41 -24.04 7.81 17.60
N VAL A 42 -23.81 8.24 18.83
CA VAL A 42 -22.80 9.26 19.18
C VAL A 42 -21.40 8.67 19.02
N LEU A 43 -20.52 9.36 18.30
CA LEU A 43 -19.14 8.94 18.10
C LEU A 43 -18.31 9.12 19.40
N ASP A 44 -17.53 8.09 19.73
CA ASP A 44 -16.58 8.06 20.86
C ASP A 44 -15.66 9.29 20.92
N ASP A 45 -15.37 9.78 22.12
CA ASP A 45 -14.56 10.98 22.37
C ASP A 45 -13.07 10.80 22.07
N LYS A 46 -12.60 9.56 21.86
CA LYS A 46 -11.23 9.29 21.41
C LYS A 46 -10.91 10.02 20.09
N TYR A 47 -11.92 10.24 19.24
CA TYR A 47 -11.77 10.91 17.95
C TYR A 47 -11.87 12.45 18.09
N GLN A 48 -10.76 13.14 17.80
CA GLN A 48 -10.63 14.60 17.95
C GLN A 48 -11.27 15.40 16.80
N LEU A 49 -12.59 15.25 16.63
CA LEU A 49 -13.39 15.91 15.60
C LEU A 49 -14.04 17.20 16.12
N LYS A 50 -14.18 18.20 15.24
CA LYS A 50 -14.89 19.45 15.50
C LYS A 50 -16.35 19.31 15.10
N GLU A 51 -17.25 19.60 16.03
CA GLU A 51 -18.68 19.59 15.74
C GLU A 51 -19.09 20.78 14.86
N MET A 52 -19.97 20.49 13.90
CA MET A 52 -20.71 21.47 13.13
C MET A 52 -21.82 22.08 14.00
N GLU A 53 -22.28 23.28 13.64
CA GLU A 53 -23.45 23.91 14.26
C GLU A 53 -24.77 23.20 13.87
N THR A 54 -24.75 22.40 12.81
CA THR A 54 -25.91 21.70 12.24
C THR A 54 -25.76 20.19 12.32
N GLY A 55 -26.89 19.48 12.32
CA GLY A 55 -26.92 18.01 12.24
C GLY A 55 -26.81 17.46 10.81
N ASN A 56 -26.50 18.31 9.81
CA ASN A 56 -26.55 17.95 8.40
C ASN A 56 -25.28 17.22 7.95
N TYR A 57 -25.43 16.01 7.42
CA TYR A 57 -24.30 15.21 6.91
C TYR A 57 -23.64 15.80 5.66
N ASN A 58 -24.35 16.59 4.86
CA ASN A 58 -23.75 17.19 3.67
C ASN A 58 -22.82 18.34 4.05
N GLU A 59 -23.22 19.19 5.00
CA GLU A 59 -22.41 20.31 5.46
C GLU A 59 -21.09 19.86 6.08
N ARG A 60 -21.10 18.83 6.95
CA ARG A 60 -19.82 18.27 7.47
C ARG A 60 -18.96 17.70 6.36
N THR A 61 -19.57 17.12 5.31
CA THR A 61 -18.83 16.48 4.21
C THR A 61 -18.13 17.54 3.38
N GLU A 62 -18.83 18.61 3.02
CA GLU A 62 -18.27 19.76 2.33
C GLU A 62 -17.16 20.43 3.16
N GLN A 63 -17.36 20.59 4.47
CA GLN A 63 -16.33 21.17 5.35
C GLN A 63 -15.04 20.36 5.44
N ASN A 64 -15.14 19.02 5.47
CA ASN A 64 -13.96 18.16 5.43
C ASN A 64 -13.20 18.26 4.10
N VAL A 65 -13.91 18.45 2.97
CA VAL A 65 -13.29 18.71 1.68
C VAL A 65 -12.58 20.07 1.67
N ILE A 66 -13.26 21.14 2.10
CA ILE A 66 -12.72 22.51 2.10
C ILE A 66 -11.44 22.63 2.94
N HIS A 67 -11.41 21.99 4.11
CA HIS A 67 -10.31 22.09 5.08
C HIS A 67 -9.23 21.02 4.89
N SER A 68 -9.14 20.40 3.71
CA SER A 68 -8.10 19.44 3.35
C SER A 68 -7.37 19.88 2.09
N ASP A 69 -6.16 19.35 1.89
CA ASP A 69 -5.39 19.60 0.67
C ASP A 69 -5.89 18.71 -0.47
N GLY A 70 -6.45 17.54 -0.15
CA GLY A 70 -7.05 16.64 -1.10
C GLY A 70 -7.91 15.58 -0.44
N THR A 71 -8.81 14.97 -1.22
CA THR A 71 -9.76 13.97 -0.73
C THR A 71 -9.59 12.62 -1.42
N LEU A 72 -9.26 11.60 -0.63
CA LEU A 72 -9.29 10.20 -1.04
C LEU A 72 -10.69 9.63 -0.77
N ILE A 73 -11.29 9.02 -1.78
CA ILE A 73 -12.59 8.33 -1.67
C ILE A 73 -12.39 6.85 -1.99
N MET A 74 -12.79 5.97 -1.07
CA MET A 74 -12.70 4.52 -1.24
C MET A 74 -14.09 3.89 -1.31
N SER A 75 -14.28 2.92 -2.21
CA SER A 75 -15.53 2.16 -2.33
C SER A 75 -15.32 0.81 -3.00
N HIS A 76 -16.27 -0.11 -2.83
CA HIS A 76 -16.45 -1.24 -3.74
C HIS A 76 -17.48 -0.86 -4.82
N GLY A 77 -17.02 -0.60 -6.04
CA GLY A 77 -17.85 -0.14 -7.15
C GLY A 77 -17.93 1.38 -7.28
N LYS A 78 -18.91 1.84 -8.08
CA LYS A 78 -19.11 3.27 -8.37
C LYS A 78 -19.50 4.05 -7.11
N LEU A 79 -19.10 5.33 -7.08
CA LEU A 79 -19.51 6.24 -6.02
C LEU A 79 -21.02 6.48 -6.06
N THR A 80 -21.65 6.45 -4.89
CA THR A 80 -23.08 6.73 -4.71
C THR A 80 -23.31 7.47 -3.39
N GLY A 81 -24.46 8.14 -3.26
CA GLY A 81 -24.87 8.80 -2.03
C GLY A 81 -23.82 9.79 -1.51
N GLY A 82 -23.52 9.70 -0.20
CA GLY A 82 -22.54 10.58 0.45
C GLY A 82 -21.16 10.56 -0.18
N SER A 83 -20.68 9.41 -0.67
CA SER A 83 -19.37 9.32 -1.33
C SER A 83 -19.34 10.05 -2.68
N ASP A 84 -20.44 10.03 -3.43
CA ASP A 84 -20.53 10.77 -4.69
C ASP A 84 -20.66 12.28 -4.45
N TYR A 85 -21.43 12.65 -3.42
CA TYR A 85 -21.50 14.04 -2.95
C TYR A 85 -20.12 14.57 -2.53
N THR A 86 -19.30 13.75 -1.84
CA THR A 86 -17.90 14.13 -1.54
C THR A 86 -17.10 14.46 -2.80
N ARG A 87 -17.23 13.66 -3.87
CA ARG A 87 -16.60 13.94 -5.17
C ARG A 87 -17.10 15.27 -5.74
N GLU A 88 -18.41 15.49 -5.73
CA GLU A 88 -19.00 16.74 -6.23
C GLU A 88 -18.47 17.96 -5.49
N MET A 89 -18.31 17.88 -4.16
CA MET A 89 -17.73 18.96 -3.37
C MET A 89 -16.25 19.17 -3.69
N ALA A 90 -15.48 18.10 -3.89
CA ALA A 90 -14.08 18.22 -4.30
C ALA A 90 -13.94 18.93 -5.65
N LEU A 91 -14.79 18.56 -6.62
CA LEU A 91 -14.86 19.24 -7.92
C LEU A 91 -15.26 20.72 -7.77
N ARG A 92 -16.32 21.00 -7.01
CA ARG A 92 -16.85 22.35 -6.80
C ARG A 92 -15.82 23.29 -6.19
N HIS A 93 -15.04 22.81 -5.22
CA HIS A 93 -14.04 23.59 -4.49
C HIS A 93 -12.63 23.50 -5.09
N ASN A 94 -12.49 22.94 -6.29
CA ASN A 94 -11.21 22.75 -6.98
C ASN A 94 -10.16 22.04 -6.11
N ARG A 95 -10.59 21.07 -5.31
CA ARG A 95 -9.71 20.25 -4.48
C ARG A 95 -9.29 18.98 -5.23
N PRO A 96 -7.98 18.64 -5.25
CA PRO A 96 -7.53 17.34 -5.73
C PRO A 96 -8.31 16.20 -5.07
N TRP A 97 -8.73 15.22 -5.85
CA TRP A 97 -9.36 14.02 -5.33
C TRP A 97 -8.88 12.78 -6.06
N LEU A 98 -8.97 11.65 -5.37
CA LEU A 98 -8.67 10.33 -5.91
C LEU A 98 -9.76 9.36 -5.50
N HIS A 99 -10.32 8.64 -6.46
CA HIS A 99 -11.21 7.52 -6.18
C HIS A 99 -10.48 6.20 -6.40
N ILE A 100 -10.55 5.33 -5.40
CA ILE A 100 -10.13 3.93 -5.48
C ILE A 100 -11.38 3.04 -5.43
N ASP A 101 -11.69 2.40 -6.55
CA ASP A 101 -12.64 1.30 -6.63
C ASP A 101 -11.92 -0.01 -6.33
N LEU A 102 -12.19 -0.57 -5.15
CA LEU A 102 -11.57 -1.78 -4.61
C LEU A 102 -12.06 -3.06 -5.31
N ASN A 103 -13.16 -3.02 -6.08
CA ASN A 103 -13.54 -4.13 -6.95
C ASN A 103 -12.65 -4.23 -8.20
N LYS A 104 -11.92 -3.16 -8.52
CA LYS A 104 -11.10 -3.05 -9.73
C LYS A 104 -9.61 -2.88 -9.45
N THR A 105 -9.26 -2.52 -8.22
CA THR A 105 -7.89 -2.22 -7.83
C THR A 105 -7.55 -3.03 -6.59
N ILE A 106 -6.59 -3.94 -6.73
CA ILE A 106 -6.08 -4.71 -5.59
C ILE A 106 -5.40 -3.78 -4.56
N ALA A 107 -5.40 -4.19 -3.29
CA ALA A 107 -5.00 -3.35 -2.16
C ALA A 107 -3.60 -2.72 -2.32
N PHE A 108 -2.60 -3.49 -2.75
CA PHE A 108 -1.24 -2.98 -2.94
C PHE A 108 -1.16 -1.92 -4.05
N GLN A 109 -1.86 -2.14 -5.17
CA GLN A 109 -1.92 -1.15 -6.26
C GLN A 109 -2.67 0.12 -5.81
N ALA A 110 -3.73 -0.03 -5.01
CA ALA A 110 -4.43 1.10 -4.41
C ALA A 110 -3.48 1.93 -3.54
N ALA A 111 -2.74 1.29 -2.64
CA ALA A 111 -1.76 1.94 -1.77
C ALA A 111 -0.68 2.70 -2.59
N SER A 112 -0.13 2.07 -3.62
CA SER A 112 0.86 2.68 -4.51
C SER A 112 0.31 3.91 -5.27
N LYS A 113 -0.95 3.83 -5.74
CA LYS A 113 -1.65 4.95 -6.39
C LYS A 113 -1.90 6.10 -5.42
N ILE A 114 -2.35 5.80 -4.20
CA ILE A 114 -2.58 6.78 -3.14
C ILE A 114 -1.29 7.52 -2.81
N ARG A 115 -0.19 6.80 -2.55
CA ARG A 115 1.12 7.40 -2.26
C ARG A 115 1.59 8.32 -3.39
N SER A 116 1.54 7.83 -4.63
CA SER A 116 1.96 8.60 -5.80
C SER A 116 1.12 9.88 -5.98
N TRP A 117 -0.19 9.79 -5.73
CA TRP A 117 -1.09 10.94 -5.79
C TRP A 117 -0.85 11.94 -4.66
N ILE A 118 -0.62 11.49 -3.42
CA ILE A 118 -0.26 12.35 -2.28
C ILE A 118 1.03 13.11 -2.58
N ALA A 119 2.07 12.41 -3.03
CA ALA A 119 3.37 13.00 -3.33
C ALA A 119 3.28 14.02 -4.48
N LYS A 120 2.62 13.65 -5.59
CA LYS A 120 2.45 14.52 -6.76
C LYS A 120 1.72 15.83 -6.42
N ASN A 121 0.71 15.77 -5.55
CA ASN A 121 -0.07 16.94 -5.16
C ASN A 121 0.44 17.62 -3.88
N LYS A 122 1.51 17.11 -3.27
CA LYS A 122 2.11 17.62 -2.02
C LYS A 122 1.09 17.77 -0.88
N LEU A 123 0.24 16.77 -0.71
CA LEU A 123 -0.82 16.82 0.31
C LEU A 123 -0.24 16.67 1.71
N GLU A 124 -0.54 17.62 2.60
CA GLU A 124 -0.20 17.54 4.03
C GLU A 124 -1.43 17.18 4.87
N VAL A 125 -2.62 17.62 4.47
CA VAL A 125 -3.91 17.28 5.10
C VAL A 125 -4.73 16.43 4.15
N LEU A 126 -4.84 15.14 4.45
CA LEU A 126 -5.59 14.17 3.65
C LEU A 126 -6.99 13.94 4.24
N ASN A 127 -8.03 14.32 3.51
CA ASN A 127 -9.38 13.89 3.83
C ASN A 127 -9.64 12.48 3.27
N VAL A 128 -10.21 11.59 4.07
CA VAL A 128 -10.60 10.25 3.63
C VAL A 128 -12.11 10.07 3.82
N ALA A 129 -12.76 9.59 2.77
CA ALA A 129 -14.20 9.34 2.74
C ALA A 129 -14.55 8.01 2.08
N GLY A 130 -15.75 7.51 2.36
CA GLY A 130 -16.31 6.33 1.70
C GLY A 130 -17.69 5.97 2.26
N PRO A 131 -18.27 4.86 1.81
CA PRO A 131 -19.55 4.41 2.30
C PRO A 131 -19.49 4.06 3.79
N ARG A 132 -20.65 4.22 4.43
CA ARG A 132 -20.90 3.77 5.80
C ARG A 132 -20.99 2.24 5.88
N ALA A 133 -20.68 1.67 7.05
CA ALA A 133 -20.58 0.22 7.22
C ALA A 133 -21.88 -0.52 6.85
N SER A 134 -23.05 0.04 7.17
CA SER A 134 -24.33 -0.55 6.77
C SER A 134 -24.56 -0.63 5.24
N LYS A 135 -23.83 0.15 4.44
CA LYS A 135 -23.88 0.10 2.96
C LYS A 135 -22.80 -0.81 2.39
N ASP A 136 -21.67 -0.91 3.06
CA ASP A 136 -20.57 -1.77 2.66
C ASP A 136 -19.84 -2.28 3.92
N PRO A 137 -20.18 -3.49 4.42
CA PRO A 137 -19.59 -4.01 5.65
C PRO A 137 -18.07 -4.27 5.55
N ALA A 138 -17.53 -4.43 4.34
CA ALA A 138 -16.12 -4.72 4.12
C ALA A 138 -15.26 -3.45 4.05
N ILE A 139 -15.87 -2.28 3.86
CA ILE A 139 -15.13 -1.05 3.54
C ILE A 139 -14.20 -0.58 4.67
N TYR A 140 -14.58 -0.79 5.94
CA TYR A 140 -13.76 -0.39 7.08
C TYR A 140 -12.39 -1.07 6.99
N LYS A 141 -12.39 -2.41 6.93
CA LYS A 141 -11.16 -3.21 6.91
C LYS A 141 -10.34 -2.90 5.66
N ALA A 142 -11.00 -2.86 4.49
CA ALA A 142 -10.30 -2.59 3.25
C ALA A 142 -9.66 -1.20 3.22
N THR A 143 -10.32 -0.19 3.80
CA THR A 143 -9.76 1.16 3.93
C THR A 143 -8.56 1.18 4.88
N ALA A 144 -8.68 0.53 6.03
CA ALA A 144 -7.58 0.44 6.99
C ALA A 144 -6.34 -0.23 6.38
N ASP A 145 -6.51 -1.44 5.80
CA ASP A 145 -5.42 -2.24 5.22
C ASP A 145 -4.69 -1.46 4.11
N VAL A 146 -5.43 -0.78 3.23
CA VAL A 146 -4.87 0.00 2.12
C VAL A 146 -4.14 1.26 2.61
N LEU A 147 -4.73 2.00 3.57
CA LEU A 147 -4.09 3.20 4.11
C LEU A 147 -2.82 2.85 4.89
N GLU A 148 -2.86 1.82 5.73
CA GLU A 148 -1.67 1.34 6.45
C GLU A 148 -0.58 0.96 5.47
N THR A 149 -0.90 0.19 4.44
CA THR A 149 0.06 -0.16 3.38
C THR A 149 0.63 1.11 2.71
N ALA A 150 -0.22 2.09 2.38
CA ALA A 150 0.22 3.33 1.73
C ALA A 150 1.20 4.14 2.59
N PHE A 151 0.93 4.23 3.90
CA PHE A 151 1.79 4.97 4.83
C PHE A 151 3.02 4.19 5.26
N TYR A 152 2.96 2.87 5.37
CA TYR A 152 4.17 2.06 5.56
C TYR A 152 5.11 2.15 4.36
N LEU A 153 4.59 2.19 3.13
CA LEU A 153 5.41 2.44 1.95
C LEU A 153 6.11 3.81 2.00
N ASP A 154 5.45 4.86 2.52
CA ASP A 154 6.05 6.19 2.72
C ASP A 154 7.13 6.17 3.81
N LEU A 155 6.88 5.46 4.93
CA LEU A 155 7.85 5.31 6.02
C LEU A 155 9.09 4.51 5.59
N ILE A 156 8.91 3.49 4.74
CA ILE A 156 10.01 2.76 4.13
C ILE A 156 10.82 3.73 3.26
N ASP A 157 10.20 4.58 2.44
CA ASP A 157 10.92 5.57 1.60
C ASP A 157 11.57 6.74 2.40
N VAL A 158 11.19 6.97 3.67
CA VAL A 158 11.83 7.96 4.57
C VAL A 158 12.95 7.34 5.41
N THR A 159 12.84 6.06 5.75
CA THR A 159 13.85 5.29 6.51
C THR A 159 14.85 4.56 5.61
N THR A 160 14.52 4.40 4.33
CA THR A 160 15.44 4.02 3.26
C THR A 160 15.66 5.25 2.40
N PRO A 161 16.90 5.75 2.25
CA PRO A 161 17.15 6.93 1.44
C PRO A 161 16.72 6.67 -0.01
N ASP A 162 16.09 7.68 -0.61
CA ASP A 162 15.67 7.73 -2.01
C ASP A 162 16.76 7.13 -2.93
N PRO A 163 16.48 6.04 -3.68
CA PRO A 163 17.46 5.43 -4.59
C PRO A 163 17.83 6.33 -5.78
N PHE A 164 17.13 7.47 -5.95
CA PHE A 164 17.41 8.50 -6.95
C PHE A 164 18.01 9.79 -6.36
N SER A 165 18.07 9.91 -5.04
CA SER A 165 18.95 10.91 -4.43
C SER A 165 20.38 10.41 -4.59
N THR A 166 21.25 11.22 -5.19
CA THR A 166 22.66 10.86 -5.37
C THR A 166 23.20 10.37 -4.03
N PRO A 167 23.54 9.08 -3.89
CA PRO A 167 23.94 8.56 -2.61
C PRO A 167 25.25 9.24 -2.21
N ASP A 168 25.40 9.53 -0.93
CA ASP A 168 26.73 9.77 -0.37
C ASP A 168 27.62 8.58 -0.80
N ARG A 169 28.66 8.84 -1.60
CA ARG A 169 29.48 7.79 -2.24
C ARG A 169 29.99 6.74 -1.25
N ARG A 170 30.13 7.12 0.03
CA ARG A 170 30.52 6.22 1.12
C ARG A 170 29.44 5.19 1.51
N ARG A 171 28.14 5.48 1.35
CA ARG A 171 27.05 4.54 1.72
C ARG A 171 26.82 3.44 0.67
N VAL A 172 26.98 3.74 -0.61
CA VAL A 172 26.85 2.73 -1.71
C VAL A 172 27.95 1.68 -1.62
N GLU A 173 29.15 2.07 -1.20
CA GLU A 173 30.25 1.14 -0.98
C GLU A 173 29.95 0.20 0.20
N ILE A 174 29.31 0.69 1.26
CA ILE A 174 28.94 -0.11 2.45
C ILE A 174 27.75 -1.06 2.17
N GLU A 175 26.76 -0.66 1.35
CA GLU A 175 25.61 -1.52 1.04
C GLU A 175 25.89 -2.60 -0.01
N LYS A 176 26.81 -2.35 -0.98
CA LYS A 176 27.19 -3.35 -1.99
C LYS A 176 27.81 -4.60 -1.37
N ASP A 177 28.52 -4.47 -0.26
CA ASP A 177 29.10 -5.60 0.48
C ASP A 177 28.02 -6.51 1.12
N SER A 178 26.78 -6.03 1.25
CA SER A 178 25.64 -6.78 1.83
C SER A 178 24.74 -7.44 0.78
N PHE A 179 25.02 -7.23 -0.51
CA PHE A 179 24.21 -7.78 -1.60
C PHE A 179 24.51 -9.27 -1.76
N PRO A 180 23.49 -10.08 -2.08
CA PRO A 180 23.75 -11.46 -2.45
C PRO A 180 24.69 -11.48 -3.67
N GLN A 181 25.75 -12.27 -3.57
CA GLN A 181 26.74 -12.42 -4.64
C GLN A 181 26.34 -13.52 -5.63
N THR A 182 25.44 -14.42 -5.23
CA THR A 182 24.93 -15.49 -6.09
C THR A 182 23.41 -15.53 -6.11
N PHE A 183 22.83 -16.10 -7.17
CA PHE A 183 21.38 -16.21 -7.28
C PHE A 183 20.78 -17.13 -6.19
N GLU A 184 21.56 -18.08 -5.65
CA GLU A 184 21.17 -18.89 -4.50
C GLU A 184 21.10 -18.07 -3.22
N GLN A 185 22.10 -17.21 -2.98
CA GLN A 185 22.08 -16.29 -1.84
C GLN A 185 20.91 -15.31 -1.94
N ALA A 186 20.60 -14.83 -3.16
CA ALA A 186 19.46 -13.97 -3.40
C ALA A 186 18.14 -14.71 -3.09
N ALA A 187 18.02 -15.96 -3.50
CA ALA A 187 16.87 -16.80 -3.19
C ALA A 187 16.74 -17.07 -1.67
N ASP A 188 17.84 -17.34 -0.97
CA ASP A 188 17.83 -17.54 0.49
C ASP A 188 17.44 -16.27 1.25
N LYS A 189 17.89 -15.11 0.77
CA LYS A 189 17.51 -13.81 1.33
C LYS A 189 16.02 -13.54 1.14
N LEU A 190 15.44 -13.82 -0.04
CA LEU A 190 13.99 -13.76 -0.25
C LEU A 190 13.25 -14.75 0.66
N LEU A 191 13.72 -15.99 0.74
CA LEU A 191 13.12 -17.04 1.56
C LEU A 191 13.05 -16.64 3.05
N SER A 192 14.07 -15.96 3.56
CA SER A 192 14.10 -15.47 4.94
C SER A 192 13.01 -14.43 5.24
N LYS A 193 12.57 -13.69 4.22
CA LYS A 193 11.58 -12.60 4.34
C LYS A 193 10.14 -13.03 4.11
N LEU A 194 9.92 -14.16 3.44
CA LEU A 194 8.58 -14.65 3.14
C LEU A 194 7.85 -15.16 4.39
N SER A 195 6.56 -14.83 4.50
CA SER A 195 5.70 -15.44 5.53
C SER A 195 5.45 -16.92 5.23
N LEU A 196 5.03 -17.69 6.25
CA LEU A 196 4.70 -19.11 6.05
C LEU A 196 3.60 -19.29 4.98
N ARG A 197 2.62 -18.39 4.93
CA ARG A 197 1.55 -18.39 3.94
C ARG A 197 2.10 -18.21 2.52
N ASP A 198 3.01 -17.25 2.32
CA ASP A 198 3.58 -16.97 0.99
C ASP A 198 4.47 -18.12 0.54
N LYS A 199 5.25 -18.70 1.46
CA LYS A 199 6.05 -19.91 1.20
C LYS A 199 5.17 -21.06 0.71
N THR A 200 4.07 -21.34 1.39
CA THR A 200 3.12 -22.39 0.99
C THR A 200 2.41 -22.05 -0.32
N MET A 201 2.02 -20.79 -0.54
CA MET A 201 1.40 -20.38 -1.80
C MET A 201 2.35 -20.59 -2.98
N ILE A 202 3.58 -20.09 -2.88
CA ILE A 202 4.60 -20.21 -3.92
C ILE A 202 4.96 -21.67 -4.19
N ALA A 203 5.10 -22.50 -3.14
CA ALA A 203 5.38 -23.92 -3.27
C ALA A 203 4.28 -24.71 -4.01
N ASN A 204 3.05 -24.20 -4.10
CA ASN A 204 1.96 -24.88 -4.81
C ASN A 204 1.73 -24.35 -6.23
N ILE A 205 2.56 -23.42 -6.72
CA ILE A 205 2.46 -22.89 -8.08
C ILE A 205 3.19 -23.85 -9.04
N PRO A 206 2.56 -24.27 -10.16
CA PRO A 206 3.23 -25.02 -11.22
C PRO A 206 4.40 -24.22 -11.83
N GLU A 207 5.48 -24.91 -12.22
CA GLU A 207 6.70 -24.27 -12.72
C GLU A 207 6.44 -23.36 -13.94
N GLU A 208 5.52 -23.77 -14.82
CA GLU A 208 5.10 -23.02 -16.00
C GLU A 208 4.47 -21.65 -15.68
N ASN A 209 3.95 -21.48 -14.46
CA ASN A 209 3.31 -20.25 -14.00
C ASN A 209 4.25 -19.34 -13.18
N LEU A 210 5.55 -19.64 -13.14
CA LEU A 210 6.54 -18.83 -12.42
C LEU A 210 6.72 -17.41 -12.99
N ILE A 211 6.46 -17.23 -14.28
CA ILE A 211 6.47 -15.90 -14.92
C ILE A 211 5.36 -15.03 -14.33
N ASP A 212 4.16 -15.61 -14.18
CA ASP A 212 3.01 -14.95 -13.58
C ASP A 212 3.22 -14.73 -12.07
N LEU A 213 3.96 -15.62 -11.41
CA LEU A 213 4.43 -15.38 -10.05
C LEU A 213 5.30 -14.12 -9.99
N TYR A 214 6.31 -13.97 -10.85
CA TYR A 214 7.15 -12.76 -10.82
C TYR A 214 6.34 -11.46 -11.03
N GLN A 215 5.32 -11.52 -11.90
CA GLN A 215 4.41 -10.38 -12.14
C GLN A 215 3.43 -10.14 -10.97
N SER A 216 3.08 -11.18 -10.22
CA SER A 216 2.15 -11.12 -9.07
C SER A 216 2.83 -10.97 -7.72
N LEU A 217 4.15 -11.19 -7.63
CA LEU A 217 4.94 -10.89 -6.43
C LEU A 217 4.71 -9.44 -6.01
N GLU A 218 4.81 -9.18 -4.71
CA GLU A 218 4.72 -7.80 -4.22
C GLU A 218 5.77 -6.93 -4.91
N VAL A 219 5.39 -5.70 -5.29
CA VAL A 219 6.29 -4.75 -5.99
C VAL A 219 7.58 -4.54 -5.19
N TYR A 220 7.52 -4.63 -3.85
CA TYR A 220 8.68 -4.54 -2.97
C TYR A 220 9.72 -5.63 -3.27
N MET A 221 9.31 -6.91 -3.34
CA MET A 221 10.22 -8.02 -3.64
C MET A 221 10.82 -7.88 -5.04
N ARG A 222 10.03 -7.43 -6.03
CA ARG A 222 10.55 -7.13 -7.37
C ARG A 222 11.61 -6.03 -7.31
N ASN A 223 11.33 -4.91 -6.67
CA ASN A 223 12.25 -3.79 -6.57
C ASN A 223 13.54 -4.19 -5.85
N GLU A 224 13.45 -5.06 -4.85
CA GLU A 224 14.61 -5.55 -4.11
C GLU A 224 15.49 -6.46 -4.99
N VAL A 225 14.89 -7.39 -5.74
CA VAL A 225 15.62 -8.21 -6.72
C VAL A 225 16.26 -7.35 -7.80
N ARG A 226 15.54 -6.33 -8.30
CA ARG A 226 16.09 -5.38 -9.29
C ARG A 226 17.29 -4.61 -8.73
N LEU A 227 17.21 -4.17 -7.47
CA LEU A 227 18.31 -3.48 -6.81
C LEU A 227 19.53 -4.41 -6.67
N TRP A 228 19.35 -5.67 -6.26
CA TRP A 228 20.46 -6.61 -6.16
C TRP A 228 21.12 -6.89 -7.51
N LEU A 229 20.33 -6.94 -8.59
CA LEU A 229 20.82 -7.12 -9.96
C LEU A 229 21.64 -5.94 -10.48
N THR A 230 21.78 -4.84 -9.74
CA THR A 230 22.79 -3.81 -10.03
C THR A 230 24.22 -4.24 -9.65
N ASN A 231 24.37 -5.34 -8.91
CA ASN A 231 25.66 -5.95 -8.59
C ASN A 231 26.11 -6.89 -9.71
N GLU A 232 27.22 -6.54 -10.36
CA GLU A 232 27.78 -7.31 -11.48
C GLU A 232 28.16 -8.74 -11.08
N VAL A 233 28.58 -8.97 -9.84
CA VAL A 233 28.92 -10.32 -9.35
C VAL A 233 27.68 -11.21 -9.35
N LEU A 234 26.53 -10.69 -8.92
CA LEU A 234 25.26 -11.41 -8.96
C LEU A 234 24.79 -11.64 -10.39
N LEU A 235 24.90 -10.62 -11.26
CA LEU A 235 24.57 -10.76 -12.68
C LEU A 235 25.42 -11.83 -13.35
N GLU A 236 26.72 -11.89 -13.06
CA GLU A 236 27.62 -12.90 -13.60
C GLU A 236 27.29 -14.30 -13.10
N SER A 237 26.90 -14.43 -11.83
CA SER A 237 26.36 -15.67 -11.27
C SER A 237 25.08 -16.12 -12.03
N CYS A 238 24.17 -15.20 -12.33
CA CYS A 238 22.98 -15.47 -13.14
C CYS A 238 23.34 -15.83 -14.61
N ARG A 239 24.30 -15.14 -15.23
CA ARG A 239 24.77 -15.43 -16.60
C ARG A 239 25.37 -16.83 -16.67
N SER A 240 26.25 -17.17 -15.74
CA SER A 240 26.86 -18.50 -15.61
C SER A 240 25.82 -19.61 -15.50
N ALA A 241 24.77 -19.40 -14.69
CA ALA A 241 23.69 -20.37 -14.53
C ALA A 241 22.81 -20.52 -15.78
N SER A 242 22.63 -19.44 -16.54
CA SER A 242 21.79 -19.44 -17.75
C SER A 242 22.52 -19.89 -19.03
N GLY A 243 23.86 -19.91 -19.01
CA GLY A 243 24.69 -20.14 -20.19
C GLY A 243 24.63 -19.01 -21.23
N LYS A 244 24.05 -17.85 -20.88
CA LYS A 244 23.90 -16.69 -21.78
C LYS A 244 24.73 -15.52 -21.28
N ASN A 245 25.59 -15.00 -22.15
CA ASN A 245 26.43 -13.83 -21.86
C ASN A 245 25.63 -12.52 -21.83
N ASP A 246 24.54 -12.44 -22.61
CA ASP A 246 23.63 -11.29 -22.60
C ASP A 246 22.31 -11.69 -21.94
N LEU A 247 22.21 -11.43 -20.64
CA LEU A 247 21.06 -11.79 -19.82
C LEU A 247 20.37 -10.51 -19.36
N SER A 248 19.13 -10.31 -19.80
CA SER A 248 18.35 -9.16 -19.33
C SER A 248 17.99 -9.29 -17.85
N GLU A 249 17.80 -8.15 -17.17
CA GLU A 249 17.38 -8.07 -15.76
C GLU A 249 16.13 -8.94 -15.47
N HIS A 250 15.20 -8.98 -16.43
CA HIS A 250 14.00 -9.81 -16.33
C HIS A 250 14.35 -11.31 -16.27
N HIS A 251 15.23 -11.79 -17.14
CA HIS A 251 15.64 -13.20 -17.14
C HIS A 251 16.47 -13.55 -15.90
N ALA A 252 17.35 -12.64 -15.45
CA ALA A 252 18.10 -12.83 -14.21
C ALA A 252 17.17 -12.91 -12.98
N SER A 253 16.12 -12.10 -12.96
CA SER A 253 15.08 -12.18 -11.92
C SER A 253 14.37 -13.53 -11.93
N LEU A 254 14.02 -14.06 -13.11
CA LEU A 254 13.38 -15.38 -13.24
C LEU A 254 14.27 -16.52 -12.73
N ILE A 255 15.60 -16.43 -12.88
CA ILE A 255 16.54 -17.41 -12.32
C ILE A 255 16.47 -17.41 -10.80
N ILE A 256 16.48 -16.24 -10.17
CA ILE A 256 16.38 -16.10 -8.71
C ILE A 256 15.03 -16.66 -8.20
N ILE A 257 13.93 -16.34 -8.87
CA ILE A 257 12.59 -16.84 -8.51
C ILE A 257 12.47 -18.35 -8.71
N LYS A 258 13.02 -18.89 -9.81
CA LYS A 258 13.05 -20.34 -10.05
C LYS A 258 13.84 -21.06 -8.96
N THR A 259 14.96 -20.49 -8.54
CA THR A 259 15.78 -21.04 -7.44
C THR A 259 15.06 -20.98 -6.11
N LEU A 260 14.36 -19.88 -5.80
CA LEU A 260 13.51 -19.77 -4.62
C LEU A 260 12.38 -20.83 -4.63
N TRP A 261 11.71 -20.99 -5.78
CA TRP A 261 10.66 -21.98 -5.95
C TRP A 261 11.20 -23.41 -5.74
N ASN A 262 12.34 -23.76 -6.35
CA ASN A 262 12.99 -25.06 -6.16
C ASN A 262 13.30 -25.36 -4.68
N LYS A 263 13.77 -24.35 -3.93
CA LYS A 263 14.01 -24.48 -2.49
C LYS A 263 12.70 -24.75 -1.74
N LEU A 264 11.63 -24.02 -2.07
CA LEU A 264 10.31 -24.18 -1.47
C LEU A 264 9.65 -25.52 -1.80
N GLN A 265 9.90 -26.09 -2.98
CA GLN A 265 9.45 -27.45 -3.33
C GLN A 265 10.00 -28.51 -2.36
N GLN A 266 11.21 -28.30 -1.83
CA GLN A 266 11.86 -29.27 -0.93
C GLN A 266 11.39 -29.15 0.52
N THR A 267 10.95 -27.96 0.94
CA THR A 267 10.68 -27.64 2.35
C THR A 267 9.22 -27.39 2.69
N ASN A 268 8.37 -27.06 1.71
CA ASN A 268 7.05 -26.46 1.96
C ASN A 268 5.90 -27.07 1.14
N VAL A 269 6.13 -28.17 0.42
CA VAL A 269 5.06 -28.94 -0.21
C VAL A 269 4.33 -29.76 0.86
N LEU A 270 3.03 -29.54 1.00
CA LEU A 270 2.18 -30.35 1.86
C LEU A 270 2.17 -31.79 1.33
N ARG A 271 2.86 -32.70 2.01
CA ARG A 271 2.74 -34.14 1.73
C ARG A 271 1.34 -34.57 2.17
N ILE A 272 0.52 -34.98 1.22
CA ILE A 272 -0.74 -35.70 1.51
C ILE A 272 -0.34 -37.00 2.19
N VAL A 273 -0.60 -37.11 3.50
CA VAL A 273 -0.52 -38.37 4.21
C VAL A 273 -1.72 -39.20 3.76
N LYS A 274 -1.44 -40.28 3.01
CA LYS A 274 -2.44 -41.31 2.71
C LYS A 274 -2.70 -42.17 3.93
#